data_AF-A0A806CL98-F1
#
_entry.id   AF-A0A806CL98-F1
#
_cell.length_a   1.000
_cell.length_b   1.000
_cell.length_c   1.000
_cell.angle_alpha   90.00
_cell.angle_beta   90.00
_cell.angle_gamma   90.00
#
_symmetry.space_group_name_H-M   'P 1'
#
loop_
_entity.id
_entity.type
_entity.pdbx_description
1 polymer ?
#
loop_
_entity_poly.entity_id
_entity_poly.type
_entity_poly.pdbx_seq_one_letter_code
_entity_poly.pdbx_strand_id
1 'polypeptide(L)'
;MQLACTGLEYCNLFFLIDAAPVNCKINRNDDLIVKVLEYVHKCETEAFNIRTQIFKNNNINLQTLNNDNNEVIKLVEDLVERSEFYRNGVEFDWAREFVEYVDCVELEITDRQVAENLAYDLMEVDSAKKELNKMQNEHKKREKYLKDIIKMKTYNITNIYPLIEQLNYRFREFVFTFDSKKRAISDRLSGLLPTSETLLFPSNIAFANNVSVPM
;
A
#
# COMPACT_ATOMS: atom_id res chain seq x y z
N MET A 1 25.42 5.63 -5.01
CA MET A 1 25.52 4.28 -5.62
C MET A 1 24.19 3.68 -6.06
N GLN A 2 23.21 3.44 -5.17
CA GLN A 2 21.93 2.82 -5.59
C GLN A 2 21.25 3.55 -6.76
N LEU A 3 21.16 4.88 -6.71
CA LEU A 3 20.61 5.68 -7.81
C LEU A 3 21.41 5.53 -9.12
N ALA A 4 22.74 5.47 -9.03
CA ALA A 4 23.62 5.24 -10.17
C ALA A 4 23.34 3.88 -10.83
N CYS A 5 23.20 2.82 -10.04
CA CYS A 5 22.98 1.45 -10.55
C CYS A 5 21.56 1.21 -11.09
N THR A 6 20.56 1.91 -10.54
CA THR A 6 19.14 1.70 -10.88
C THR A 6 18.62 2.65 -11.94
N GLY A 7 19.32 3.78 -12.18
CA GLY A 7 18.84 4.82 -13.08
C GLY A 7 17.67 5.65 -12.52
N LEU A 8 17.27 5.42 -11.26
CA LEU A 8 16.18 6.18 -10.63
C LEU A 8 16.57 7.64 -10.39
N GLU A 9 15.58 8.53 -10.49
CA GLU A 9 15.73 9.97 -10.26
C GLU A 9 15.74 10.35 -8.77
N TYR A 10 15.27 9.47 -7.89
CA TYR A 10 15.26 9.69 -6.45
C TYR A 10 15.15 8.38 -5.68
N CYS A 11 15.52 8.40 -4.40
CA CYS A 11 15.22 7.36 -3.44
C CYS A 11 14.59 7.95 -2.18
N ASN A 12 13.86 7.12 -1.43
CA ASN A 12 13.34 7.49 -0.14
C ASN A 12 14.26 6.91 0.95
N LEU A 13 14.80 7.78 1.79
CA LEU A 13 15.52 7.42 2.99
C LEU A 13 14.55 7.42 4.17
N PHE A 14 14.28 6.22 4.70
CA PHE A 14 13.48 6.05 5.89
C PHE A 14 14.38 5.84 7.10
N PHE A 15 14.17 6.63 8.14
CA PHE A 15 14.86 6.48 9.41
C PHE A 15 13.95 6.87 10.57
N LEU A 16 14.28 6.39 11.76
CA LEU A 16 13.56 6.70 12.98
C LEU A 16 14.33 7.79 13.74
N ILE A 17 13.64 8.85 14.14
CA ILE A 17 14.08 9.74 15.21
C ILE A 17 13.20 9.40 16.42
N ASP A 18 13.79 8.78 17.44
CA ASP A 18 13.08 8.11 18.54
C ASP A 18 12.06 7.08 18.02
N ALA A 19 10.76 7.31 18.26
CA ALA A 19 9.66 6.46 17.79
C ALA A 19 8.96 7.02 16.54
N ALA A 20 9.40 8.17 16.02
CA ALA A 20 8.78 8.83 14.87
C ALA A 20 9.48 8.42 13.57
N PRO A 21 8.74 7.88 12.58
CA PRO A 21 9.29 7.64 11.26
C PRO A 21 9.48 8.95 10.50
N VAL A 22 10.69 9.16 10.00
CA VAL A 22 11.04 10.23 9.08
C VAL A 22 11.27 9.62 7.71
N ASN A 23 10.66 10.21 6.69
CA ASN A 23 10.88 9.87 5.30
C ASN A 23 11.45 11.08 4.58
N CYS A 24 12.68 10.96 4.10
CA CYS A 24 13.34 11.98 3.31
C CYS A 24 13.48 11.51 1.86
N LYS A 25 13.04 12.32 0.91
CA LYS A 25 13.30 12.08 -0.51
C LYS A 25 14.68 12.59 -0.86
N ILE A 26 15.59 11.71 -1.27
CA ILE A 26 16.91 12.05 -1.78
C ILE A 26 16.84 12.05 -3.30
N ASN A 27 17.03 13.22 -3.90
CA ASN A 27 17.09 13.35 -5.36
C ASN A 27 18.44 12.84 -5.88
N ARG A 28 18.43 12.38 -7.12
CA ARG A 28 19.64 12.01 -7.85
C ARG A 28 20.50 13.25 -8.10
N ASN A 29 21.79 13.11 -7.84
CA ASN A 29 22.80 14.10 -8.17
C ASN A 29 23.91 13.41 -8.97
N ASP A 30 23.97 13.71 -10.26
CA ASP A 30 24.92 13.06 -11.16
C ASP A 30 26.37 13.49 -10.89
N ASP A 31 26.62 14.71 -10.41
CA ASP A 31 27.97 15.18 -10.08
C ASP A 31 28.56 14.40 -8.91
N LEU A 32 27.77 14.17 -7.85
CA LEU A 32 28.19 13.31 -6.74
C LEU A 32 28.36 11.86 -7.21
N ILE A 33 27.45 11.35 -8.04
CA ILE A 33 27.55 10.00 -8.57
C ILE A 33 28.87 9.83 -9.33
N VAL A 34 29.27 10.79 -10.16
CA VAL A 34 30.55 10.78 -10.87
C VAL A 34 31.71 10.69 -9.90
N LYS A 35 31.78 11.55 -8.87
CA LYS A 35 32.83 11.51 -7.84
C LYS A 35 32.91 10.14 -7.16
N VAL A 36 31.76 9.58 -6.76
CA VAL A 36 31.69 8.27 -6.10
C VAL A 36 32.16 7.15 -7.04
N LEU A 37 31.74 7.18 -8.31
CA LEU A 37 32.15 6.18 -9.29
C LEU A 37 33.64 6.25 -9.61
N GLU A 38 34.21 7.45 -9.71
CA GLU A 38 35.66 7.64 -9.85
C GLU A 38 36.44 7.04 -8.67
N TYR A 39 35.94 7.23 -7.45
CA TYR A 39 36.54 6.61 -6.27
C TYR A 39 36.43 5.08 -6.30
N VAL A 40 35.25 4.53 -6.61
CA VAL A 40 35.05 3.08 -6.75
C VAL A 40 36.00 2.51 -7.80
N HIS A 41 36.17 3.19 -8.93
CA HIS A 41 37.08 2.75 -9.99
C HIS A 41 38.55 2.72 -9.52
N LYS A 42 38.98 3.70 -8.72
CA LYS A 42 40.31 3.70 -8.09
C LYS A 42 40.47 2.51 -7.13
N CYS A 43 39.46 2.21 -6.30
CA CYS A 43 39.46 1.03 -5.43
C CYS A 43 39.59 -0.28 -6.21
N GLU A 44 38.82 -0.43 -7.30
CA GLU A 44 38.87 -1.62 -8.16
C GLU A 44 40.24 -1.81 -8.81
N THR A 45 40.83 -0.71 -9.28
CA THR A 45 42.16 -0.70 -9.88
C THR A 45 43.23 -1.12 -8.86
N GLU A 46 43.15 -0.61 -7.64
CA GLU A 46 44.10 -0.98 -6.58
C GLU A 46 43.96 -2.45 -6.18
N ALA A 47 42.73 -2.92 -5.98
CA ALA A 47 42.47 -4.33 -5.68
C ALA A 47 43.03 -5.25 -6.78
N PHE A 48 42.91 -4.84 -8.05
CA PHE A 48 43.48 -5.56 -9.18
C PHE A 48 45.03 -5.54 -9.16
N ASN A 49 45.64 -4.40 -8.81
CA ASN A 49 47.09 -4.27 -8.69
C ASN A 49 47.67 -5.16 -7.59
N ILE A 50 47.08 -5.12 -6.38
CA ILE A 50 47.48 -5.97 -5.25
C ILE A 50 47.35 -7.44 -5.63
N ARG A 51 46.22 -7.83 -6.21
CA ARG A 51 46.01 -9.19 -6.73
C ARG A 51 47.13 -9.58 -7.69
N THR A 52 47.43 -8.73 -8.67
CA THR A 52 48.46 -9.00 -9.69
C THR A 52 49.85 -9.14 -9.06
N GLN A 53 50.18 -8.34 -8.04
CA GLN A 53 51.45 -8.44 -7.33
C GLN A 53 51.56 -9.75 -6.54
N ILE A 54 50.48 -10.19 -5.89
CA ILE A 54 50.43 -11.49 -5.21
C ILE A 54 50.69 -12.62 -6.21
N PHE A 55 50.03 -12.61 -7.37
CA PHE A 55 50.22 -13.66 -8.40
C PHE A 55 51.60 -13.64 -9.07
N LYS A 56 52.24 -12.48 -9.19
CA LYS A 56 53.59 -12.35 -9.77
C LYS A 56 54.72 -12.71 -8.79
N ASN A 57 54.44 -12.71 -7.49
CA ASN A 57 55.41 -13.13 -6.50
C ASN A 57 55.53 -14.67 -6.52
N ASN A 58 56.43 -15.18 -7.37
CA ASN A 58 56.73 -16.62 -7.54
C ASN A 58 57.16 -17.34 -6.24
N ASN A 59 57.46 -16.59 -5.17
CA ASN A 59 57.81 -17.11 -3.84
C ASN A 59 56.58 -17.46 -2.98
N ILE A 60 55.37 -17.05 -3.35
CA ILE A 60 54.15 -17.37 -2.63
C ILE A 60 53.54 -18.60 -3.27
N ASN A 61 53.91 -19.76 -2.75
CA ASN A 61 53.28 -20.99 -3.15
C ASN A 61 51.89 -21.05 -2.47
N LEU A 62 50.85 -20.58 -3.17
CA LEU A 62 49.45 -20.61 -2.70
C LEU A 62 48.99 -22.02 -2.26
N GLN A 63 49.71 -23.07 -2.66
CA GLN A 63 49.48 -24.45 -2.24
C GLN A 63 50.08 -24.80 -0.86
N THR A 64 51.14 -24.11 -0.39
CA THR A 64 51.68 -24.30 0.98
C THR A 64 50.95 -23.47 2.03
N LEU A 65 50.05 -22.56 1.61
CA LEU A 65 49.27 -21.67 2.47
C LEU A 65 48.11 -22.34 3.22
N ASN A 66 47.94 -23.65 3.10
CA ASN A 66 46.91 -24.39 3.82
C ASN A 66 47.11 -24.46 5.35
N ASN A 67 48.23 -24.00 5.90
CA ASN A 67 48.54 -24.19 7.34
C ASN A 67 48.64 -22.92 8.20
N ASP A 68 48.77 -21.70 7.66
CA ASP A 68 48.79 -20.49 8.50
C ASP A 68 48.27 -19.24 7.77
N ASN A 69 46.97 -18.95 7.96
CA ASN A 69 46.29 -17.79 7.36
C ASN A 69 46.93 -16.44 7.76
N ASN A 70 47.67 -16.41 8.89
CA ASN A 70 48.28 -15.19 9.41
C ASN A 70 49.36 -14.61 8.50
N GLU A 71 50.12 -15.44 7.77
CA GLU A 71 51.15 -14.95 6.85
C GLU A 71 50.55 -14.29 5.60
N VAL A 72 49.43 -14.82 5.10
CA VAL A 72 48.69 -14.22 3.98
C VAL A 72 48.07 -12.90 4.41
N ILE A 73 47.44 -12.87 5.59
CA ILE A 73 46.83 -11.66 6.15
C ILE A 73 47.89 -10.57 6.27
N LYS A 74 49.03 -10.85 6.89
CA LYS A 74 50.14 -9.89 7.01
C LYS A 74 50.67 -9.42 5.67
N LEU A 75 50.81 -10.32 4.69
CA LEU A 75 51.26 -9.94 3.35
C LEU A 75 50.26 -8.98 2.68
N VAL A 76 48.96 -9.28 2.76
CA VAL A 76 47.92 -8.44 2.18
C VAL A 76 47.87 -7.09 2.90
N GLU A 77 47.93 -7.08 4.23
CA GLU A 77 48.02 -5.85 5.03
C GLU A 77 49.24 -5.00 4.61
N ASP A 78 50.43 -5.60 4.52
CA ASP A 78 51.65 -4.91 4.08
C ASP A 78 51.52 -4.32 2.67
N LEU A 79 50.86 -5.02 1.75
CA LEU A 79 50.64 -4.53 0.38
C LEU A 79 49.61 -3.41 0.35
N VAL A 80 48.53 -3.53 1.13
CA VAL A 80 47.50 -2.50 1.27
C VAL A 80 48.10 -1.24 1.89
N GLU A 81 48.81 -1.33 3.02
CA GLU A 81 49.43 -0.20 3.70
C GLU A 81 50.47 0.52 2.83
N ARG A 82 51.19 -0.24 1.99
CA ARG A 82 52.13 0.32 1.03
C ARG A 82 51.46 0.83 -0.25
N SER A 83 50.20 0.55 -0.50
CA SER A 83 49.54 1.07 -1.69
C SER A 83 49.47 2.60 -1.64
N GLU A 84 49.69 3.22 -2.80
CA GLU A 84 49.52 4.66 -2.96
C GLU A 84 48.08 5.07 -2.65
N PHE A 85 47.12 4.22 -3.02
CA PHE A 85 45.72 4.43 -2.74
C PHE A 85 45.38 4.39 -1.25
N TYR A 86 45.92 3.48 -0.44
CA TYR A 86 45.65 3.48 1.01
C TYR A 86 46.28 4.67 1.71
N ARG A 87 47.48 5.09 1.27
CA ARG A 87 48.17 6.26 1.82
C ARG A 87 47.50 7.58 1.45
N ASN A 88 46.93 7.69 0.26
CA ASN A 88 46.34 8.93 -0.25
C ASN A 88 44.80 8.93 -0.23
N GLY A 89 44.15 7.76 -0.15
CA GLY A 89 42.70 7.57 -0.18
C GLY A 89 42.00 8.04 1.10
N VAL A 90 42.77 8.31 2.15
CA VAL A 90 42.32 8.95 3.40
C VAL A 90 41.92 10.42 3.16
N GLU A 91 42.27 11.04 2.02
CA GLU A 91 41.94 12.44 1.73
C GLU A 91 40.44 12.67 1.45
N PHE A 92 39.67 11.62 1.14
CA PHE A 92 38.23 11.77 0.86
C PHE A 92 37.42 11.66 2.16
N ASP A 93 37.16 12.81 2.80
CA ASP A 93 36.29 12.89 3.97
C ASP A 93 34.83 12.67 3.56
N TRP A 94 34.43 11.40 3.52
CA TRP A 94 33.08 10.98 3.17
C TRP A 94 32.02 11.58 4.08
N ALA A 95 32.34 11.85 5.35
CA ALA A 95 31.39 12.48 6.26
C ALA A 95 31.18 13.94 5.86
N ARG A 96 32.25 14.68 5.57
CA ARG A 96 32.15 16.06 5.08
C ARG A 96 31.51 16.15 3.69
N GLU A 97 31.92 15.33 2.72
CA GLU A 97 31.32 15.31 1.38
C GLU A 97 29.84 14.88 1.44
N PHE A 98 29.49 13.96 2.34
CA PHE A 98 28.10 13.61 2.58
C PHE A 98 27.34 14.75 3.25
N VAL A 99 27.91 15.48 4.21
CA VAL A 99 27.26 16.63 4.85
C VAL A 99 27.12 17.82 3.89
N GLU A 100 28.13 18.09 3.06
CA GLU A 100 28.06 19.10 1.99
C GLU A 100 27.05 18.70 0.90
N TYR A 101 26.90 17.40 0.64
CA TYR A 101 25.90 16.87 -0.29
C TYR A 101 24.49 16.85 0.29
N VAL A 102 24.36 16.50 1.57
CA VAL A 102 23.17 16.75 2.38
C VAL A 102 23.16 18.23 2.74
N ASP A 103 23.35 19.07 1.73
CA ASP A 103 22.66 20.35 1.70
C ASP A 103 21.19 19.96 1.80
N CYS A 104 20.59 20.31 2.93
CA CYS A 104 19.27 19.87 3.29
C CYS A 104 18.38 20.01 2.05
N VAL A 105 17.71 18.92 1.64
CA VAL A 105 16.47 19.06 0.89
C VAL A 105 15.75 20.23 1.54
N GLU A 106 15.37 21.28 0.82
CA GLU A 106 14.63 22.39 1.42
C GLU A 106 13.34 21.81 2.02
N LEU A 107 13.43 21.37 3.28
CA LEU A 107 12.34 20.79 4.06
C LEU A 107 11.41 21.90 4.50
N GLU A 108 11.94 23.13 4.54
CA GLU A 108 11.19 24.34 4.76
C GLU A 108 10.61 24.80 3.43
N ILE A 109 9.29 25.01 3.42
CA ILE A 109 8.63 25.71 2.34
C ILE A 109 9.02 27.18 2.47
N THR A 110 10.07 27.58 1.75
CA THR A 110 10.63 28.93 1.78
C THR A 110 9.74 29.94 1.06
N ASP A 111 8.98 29.49 0.06
CA ASP A 111 8.00 30.30 -0.65
C ASP A 111 6.71 30.45 0.19
N ARG A 112 6.47 31.69 0.64
CA ARG A 112 5.31 32.05 1.44
C ARG A 112 3.98 31.72 0.75
N GLN A 113 3.86 31.93 -0.55
CA GLN A 113 2.64 31.65 -1.30
C GLN A 113 2.39 30.14 -1.36
N VAL A 114 3.44 29.33 -1.58
CA VAL A 114 3.34 27.87 -1.56
C VAL A 114 2.92 27.37 -0.17
N ALA A 115 3.48 27.95 0.90
CA ALA A 115 3.11 27.60 2.26
C ALA A 115 1.66 27.97 2.59
N GLU A 116 1.20 29.16 2.19
CA GLU A 116 -0.17 29.62 2.37
C GLU A 116 -1.17 28.75 1.59
N ASN A 117 -0.84 28.39 0.34
CA ASN A 117 -1.67 27.48 -0.47
C ASN A 117 -1.76 26.08 0.16
N LEU A 118 -0.63 25.52 0.62
CA LEU A 118 -0.63 24.22 1.29
C LEU A 118 -1.47 24.25 2.57
N ALA A 119 -1.38 25.32 3.37
CA ALA A 119 -2.19 25.46 4.57
C ALA A 119 -3.69 25.47 4.24
N TYR A 120 -4.07 26.19 3.19
CA TYR A 120 -5.45 26.24 2.70
C TYR A 120 -5.94 24.84 2.27
N ASP A 121 -5.17 24.15 1.42
CA ASP A 121 -5.52 22.82 0.93
C ASP A 121 -5.67 21.82 2.08
N LEU A 122 -4.79 21.88 3.09
CA LEU A 122 -4.86 21.02 4.27
C LEU A 122 -6.13 21.30 5.11
N MET A 123 -6.53 22.56 5.23
CA MET A 123 -7.79 22.93 5.92
C MET A 123 -9.02 22.42 5.16
N GLU A 124 -9.02 22.52 3.82
CA GLU A 124 -10.11 21.97 2.99
C GLU A 124 -10.20 20.45 3.12
N VAL A 125 -9.07 19.74 3.12
CA VAL A 125 -9.04 18.28 3.31
C VAL A 125 -9.61 17.87 4.66
N ASP A 126 -9.25 18.58 5.74
CA ASP A 126 -9.79 18.30 7.08
C ASP A 126 -11.31 18.55 7.15
N SER A 127 -11.76 19.66 6.55
CA SER A 127 -13.19 19.99 6.45
C SER A 127 -13.96 18.90 5.67
N ALA A 128 -13.45 18.52 4.50
CA ALA A 128 -14.06 17.47 3.67
C ALA A 128 -14.12 16.12 4.40
N LYS A 129 -13.06 15.76 5.16
CA LYS A 129 -13.06 14.55 5.99
C LYS A 129 -14.14 14.57 7.07
N LYS A 130 -14.38 15.71 7.72
CA LYS A 130 -15.43 15.86 8.74
C LYS A 130 -16.83 15.69 8.14
N GLU A 131 -17.10 16.33 7.00
CA GLU A 131 -18.36 16.18 6.27
C GLU A 131 -18.59 14.74 5.80
N LEU A 132 -17.55 14.09 5.24
CA LEU A 132 -17.61 12.69 4.83
C LEU A 132 -17.99 11.78 6.00
N ASN A 133 -17.33 11.95 7.15
CA ASN A 133 -17.61 11.17 8.36
C ASN A 133 -19.05 11.38 8.87
N LYS A 134 -19.57 12.62 8.80
CA LYS A 134 -20.95 12.94 9.17
C LYS A 134 -21.93 12.20 8.26
N MET A 135 -21.77 12.30 6.95
CA MET A 135 -22.63 11.61 5.97
C MET A 135 -22.61 10.09 6.17
N GLN A 136 -21.43 9.50 6.37
CA GLN A 136 -21.31 8.05 6.62
C GLN A 136 -22.03 7.63 7.91
N ASN A 137 -21.95 8.42 8.97
CA ASN A 137 -22.63 8.13 10.24
C ASN A 137 -24.15 8.26 10.11
N GLU A 138 -24.64 9.27 9.39
CA GLU A 138 -26.06 9.40 9.09
C GLU A 138 -26.58 8.24 8.24
N HIS A 139 -25.82 7.83 7.22
CA HIS A 139 -26.15 6.66 6.41
C HIS A 139 -26.26 5.39 7.26
N LYS A 140 -25.28 5.12 8.12
CA LYS A 140 -25.32 3.97 9.06
C LYS A 140 -26.56 3.99 9.96
N LYS A 141 -26.95 5.17 10.47
CA LYS A 141 -28.17 5.33 11.29
C LYS A 141 -29.43 5.00 10.49
N ARG A 142 -29.56 5.54 9.27
CA ARG A 142 -30.71 5.27 8.39
C ARG A 142 -30.78 3.80 7.97
N GLU A 143 -29.65 3.22 7.58
CA GLU A 143 -29.55 1.81 7.22
C GLU A 143 -29.99 0.90 8.37
N LYS A 144 -29.53 1.18 9.60
CA LYS A 144 -29.94 0.44 10.80
C LYS A 144 -31.45 0.55 11.03
N TYR A 145 -32.01 1.76 10.97
CA TYR A 145 -33.45 1.97 11.13
C TYR A 145 -34.29 1.17 10.12
N LEU A 146 -33.90 1.19 8.84
CA LEU A 146 -34.58 0.41 7.80
C LEU A 146 -34.47 -1.10 8.05
N LYS A 147 -33.28 -1.59 8.42
CA LYS A 147 -33.07 -3.01 8.78
C LYS A 147 -33.96 -3.43 9.94
N ASP A 148 -34.10 -2.59 10.96
CA ASP A 148 -34.93 -2.87 12.13
C ASP A 148 -36.43 -2.87 11.77
N ILE A 149 -36.90 -1.94 10.92
CA ILE A 149 -38.26 -1.98 10.36
C ILE A 149 -38.51 -3.28 9.62
N ILE A 150 -37.60 -3.67 8.71
CA ILE A 150 -37.79 -4.87 7.90
C ILE A 150 -37.86 -6.10 8.80
N LYS A 151 -36.95 -6.24 9.77
CA LYS A 151 -37.00 -7.34 10.75
C LYS A 151 -38.32 -7.39 11.51
N MET A 152 -38.80 -6.25 12.01
CA MET A 152 -40.07 -6.18 12.74
C MET A 152 -41.24 -6.60 11.86
N LYS A 153 -41.32 -6.10 10.63
CA LYS A 153 -42.39 -6.45 9.69
C LYS A 153 -42.34 -7.93 9.28
N THR A 154 -41.15 -8.46 8.99
CA THR A 154 -40.92 -9.89 8.75
C THR A 154 -41.42 -10.73 9.94
N TYR A 155 -41.03 -10.38 11.17
CA TYR A 155 -41.46 -11.10 12.37
C TYR A 155 -42.99 -11.11 12.52
N ASN A 156 -43.64 -9.96 12.34
CA ASN A 156 -45.09 -9.86 12.42
C ASN A 156 -45.77 -10.72 11.34
N ILE A 157 -45.28 -10.68 10.10
CA ILE A 157 -45.80 -11.49 8.99
C ILE A 157 -45.69 -12.98 9.33
N THR A 158 -44.53 -13.45 9.77
CA THR A 158 -44.31 -14.87 10.08
C THR A 158 -45.18 -15.37 11.23
N ASN A 159 -45.39 -14.56 12.28
CA ASN A 159 -46.16 -14.99 13.45
C ASN A 159 -47.68 -14.88 13.26
N ILE A 160 -48.15 -13.89 12.51
CA ILE A 160 -49.58 -13.71 12.25
C ILE A 160 -50.04 -14.68 11.15
N TYR A 161 -49.17 -15.01 10.20
CA TYR A 161 -49.48 -15.86 9.05
C TYR A 161 -48.52 -17.06 8.97
N PRO A 162 -48.69 -18.11 9.80
CA PRO A 162 -47.73 -19.21 9.91
C PRO A 162 -47.56 -20.05 8.63
N LEU A 163 -48.52 -20.00 7.68
CA LEU A 163 -48.43 -20.67 6.37
C LEU A 163 -47.68 -19.84 5.31
N ILE A 164 -47.02 -18.74 5.69
CA ILE A 164 -46.52 -17.74 4.73
C ILE A 164 -45.34 -18.23 3.86
N GLU A 165 -44.54 -19.19 4.34
CA GLU A 165 -43.23 -19.58 3.77
C GLU A 165 -43.26 -20.41 2.48
N GLN A 166 -44.44 -20.80 1.98
CA GLN A 166 -44.57 -21.78 0.89
C GLN A 166 -45.38 -21.28 -0.31
N LEU A 167 -45.66 -19.98 -0.37
CA LEU A 167 -46.60 -19.41 -1.34
C LEU A 167 -45.99 -18.23 -2.10
N ASN A 168 -46.29 -18.15 -3.40
CA ASN A 168 -46.08 -16.96 -4.21
C ASN A 168 -47.30 -16.03 -4.03
N TYR A 169 -47.07 -14.81 -3.55
CA TYR A 169 -48.11 -13.83 -3.29
C TYR A 169 -48.29 -12.92 -4.49
N ARG A 170 -49.48 -12.92 -5.10
CA ARG A 170 -49.83 -11.94 -6.13
C ARG A 170 -50.63 -10.81 -5.50
N PHE A 171 -50.06 -9.61 -5.51
CA PHE A 171 -50.78 -8.38 -5.18
C PHE A 171 -50.85 -7.50 -6.42
N ARG A 172 -52.03 -7.46 -7.04
CA ARG A 172 -52.27 -6.81 -8.35
C ARG A 172 -51.34 -7.40 -9.43
N GLU A 173 -50.45 -6.59 -9.98
CA GLU A 173 -49.49 -6.93 -11.02
C GLU A 173 -48.18 -7.50 -10.49
N PHE A 174 -47.95 -7.46 -9.16
CA PHE A 174 -46.71 -7.90 -8.55
C PHE A 174 -46.84 -9.28 -7.94
N VAL A 175 -45.88 -10.16 -8.21
CA VAL A 175 -45.75 -11.46 -7.56
C VAL A 175 -44.52 -11.44 -6.67
N PHE A 176 -44.66 -11.85 -5.42
CA PHE A 176 -43.59 -11.90 -4.45
C PHE A 176 -43.43 -13.30 -3.90
N THR A 177 -42.19 -13.72 -3.70
CA THR A 177 -41.87 -14.90 -2.92
C THR A 177 -41.24 -14.44 -1.61
N PHE A 178 -41.69 -15.02 -0.50
CA PHE A 178 -41.18 -14.71 0.82
C PHE A 178 -40.64 -15.97 1.50
N ASP A 179 -39.36 -15.95 1.87
CA ASP A 179 -38.69 -17.03 2.58
C ASP A 179 -38.03 -16.48 3.85
N SER A 180 -38.67 -16.72 4.99
CA SER A 180 -38.21 -16.18 6.27
C SER A 180 -36.93 -16.85 6.80
N LYS A 181 -36.57 -18.02 6.25
CA LYS A 181 -35.38 -18.80 6.65
C LYS A 181 -34.08 -18.29 6.01
N LYS A 182 -34.15 -17.41 5.01
CA LYS A 182 -32.95 -16.83 4.38
C LYS A 182 -32.17 -15.93 5.34
N ARG A 183 -30.83 -16.03 5.27
CA ARG A 183 -29.92 -15.34 6.19
C ARG A 183 -29.86 -13.83 5.96
N ALA A 184 -29.71 -13.40 4.71
CA ALA A 184 -29.67 -11.99 4.36
C ALA A 184 -31.08 -11.42 4.20
N ILE A 185 -31.31 -10.21 4.68
CA ILE A 185 -32.63 -9.54 4.63
C ILE A 185 -33.09 -9.30 3.17
N SER A 186 -32.15 -8.97 2.29
CA SER A 186 -32.40 -8.80 0.84
C SER A 186 -32.96 -10.05 0.19
N ASP A 187 -32.58 -11.22 0.69
CA ASP A 187 -32.89 -12.49 0.04
C ASP A 187 -34.20 -13.11 0.57
N ARG A 188 -34.77 -12.52 1.63
CA ARG A 188 -36.02 -12.98 2.24
C ARG A 188 -37.25 -12.62 1.42
N LEU A 189 -37.16 -11.57 0.60
CA LEU A 189 -38.24 -11.10 -0.25
C LEU A 189 -37.71 -10.89 -1.67
N SER A 190 -38.14 -11.73 -2.60
CA SER A 190 -37.88 -11.54 -4.02
C SER A 190 -39.17 -11.13 -4.73
N GLY A 191 -39.11 -10.03 -5.49
CA GLY A 191 -40.17 -9.64 -6.39
C GLY A 191 -39.93 -10.23 -7.77
N LEU A 192 -40.92 -10.90 -8.34
CA LEU A 192 -41.00 -11.13 -9.77
C LEU A 192 -41.70 -9.90 -10.36
N LEU A 193 -40.98 -9.15 -11.21
CA LEU A 193 -41.50 -7.99 -11.94
C LEU A 193 -42.73 -8.37 -12.77
N PRO A 194 -43.61 -7.41 -13.14
CA PRO A 194 -44.88 -7.73 -13.77
C PRO A 194 -44.67 -8.47 -15.08
N THR A 195 -45.29 -9.64 -15.23
CA THR A 195 -45.55 -10.24 -16.54
C THR A 195 -46.64 -9.40 -17.21
N SER A 196 -46.30 -8.25 -17.81
CA SER A 196 -47.24 -7.59 -18.71
C SER A 196 -47.55 -8.57 -19.85
N GLU A 197 -48.79 -8.74 -20.28
CA GLU A 197 -49.42 -7.76 -21.15
C GLU A 197 -50.93 -7.63 -20.97
N THR A 198 -51.40 -6.42 -21.26
CA THR A 198 -52.78 -5.92 -21.45
C THR A 198 -53.55 -5.49 -20.21
N LEU A 199 -53.49 -4.17 -19.99
CA LEU A 199 -54.43 -3.33 -19.26
C LEU A 199 -55.86 -3.55 -19.76
N LEU A 200 -56.64 -4.37 -19.06
CA LEU A 200 -58.08 -4.20 -18.97
C LEU A 200 -58.49 -4.51 -17.54
N PHE A 201 -59.06 -3.52 -16.87
CA PHE A 201 -59.71 -3.70 -15.57
C PHE A 201 -61.12 -4.26 -15.79
N PRO A 202 -61.49 -5.41 -15.20
CA PRO A 202 -62.87 -5.67 -14.84
C PRO A 202 -63.05 -5.35 -13.36
N SER A 203 -64.00 -4.46 -13.11
CA SER A 203 -64.61 -4.21 -11.80
C SER A 203 -65.10 -5.51 -11.16
N ASN A 204 -64.81 -5.64 -9.86
CA ASN A 204 -65.26 -6.66 -8.89
C ASN A 204 -64.35 -7.88 -8.73
N ILE A 205 -63.55 -7.88 -7.65
CA ILE A 205 -62.82 -9.07 -7.17
C ILE A 205 -63.57 -9.61 -5.95
N ALA A 206 -64.20 -10.78 -6.11
CA ALA A 206 -64.53 -11.67 -5.00
C ALA A 206 -63.28 -12.49 -4.65
N PHE A 207 -63.00 -12.63 -3.34
CA PHE A 207 -61.92 -13.49 -2.85
C PHE A 207 -62.32 -14.96 -3.02
N ALA A 208 -61.77 -15.65 -4.04
CA ALA A 208 -61.86 -17.09 -4.15
C ALA A 208 -60.57 -17.72 -3.61
N ASN A 209 -60.65 -18.31 -2.41
CA ASN A 209 -59.64 -19.22 -1.89
C ASN A 209 -59.80 -20.57 -2.62
N ASN A 210 -59.02 -20.82 -3.66
CA ASN A 210 -58.91 -22.16 -4.23
C ASN A 210 -57.85 -22.95 -3.47
N VAL A 211 -58.31 -23.79 -2.53
CA VAL A 211 -57.51 -24.86 -1.95
C VAL A 211 -57.71 -26.09 -2.84
N SER A 212 -56.71 -26.48 -3.62
CA SER A 212 -56.64 -27.83 -4.19
C SER A 212 -55.73 -28.69 -3.31
N VAL A 213 -56.33 -29.59 -2.55
CA VAL A 213 -55.62 -30.67 -1.86
C VAL A 213 -55.35 -31.78 -2.88
N PRO A 214 -54.13 -32.32 -3.02
CA PRO A 214 -53.89 -33.52 -3.83
C PRO A 214 -54.38 -34.77 -3.07
N MET A 215 -55.05 -35.70 -3.75
CA MET A 215 -55.23 -37.08 -3.27
C MET A 215 -53.92 -37.84 -3.30
#